data_AF-A0A964BZL1-F1
#
_entry.id   AF-A0A964BZL1-F1
#
_cell.length_a   1.000
_cell.length_b   1.000
_cell.length_c   1.000
_cell.angle_alpha   90.00
_cell.angle_beta   90.00
_cell.angle_gamma   90.00
#
_symmetry.space_group_name_H-M   'P 1'
#
loop_
_entity.id
_entity.type
_entity.pdbx_description
1 polymer ?
#
loop_
_entity_poly.entity_id
_entity_poly.type
_entity_poly.pdbx_seq_one_letter_code
_entity_poly.pdbx_strand_id
1 'polypeptide(L)'
;MTVKKMSVNVVKASKKSRLSVSSLLPRIAIYSALVAGIMASCYDFKLNTIALPSSPPRGQTFLEGRQYITSINRGQQAYYAEYGQFSDSIAKLGLGLKEQTKNYNYTIVSSMGPVQTRHNHREPAQFESAIASAKPTDRNPERSYTGAVFAYKEKGSNLIKTISAICESDRENGTYAETWNPPTFDGKEIKCQPGTTMLR
;
A
#
# COMPACT_ATOMS: atom_id res chain seq x y z
N MET A 1 -62.69 -3.86 -58.61
CA MET A 1 -63.68 -4.04 -57.52
C MET A 1 -63.44 -5.39 -56.85
N THR A 2 -63.28 -5.37 -55.53
CA THR A 2 -63.64 -6.38 -54.52
C THR A 2 -63.12 -7.84 -54.58
N VAL A 3 -62.15 -8.09 -53.70
CA VAL A 3 -61.87 -9.21 -52.77
C VAL A 3 -62.69 -10.52 -52.83
N LYS A 4 -61.93 -11.64 -52.76
CA LYS A 4 -61.98 -12.78 -51.80
C LYS A 4 -62.25 -14.17 -52.40
N LYS A 5 -61.23 -15.05 -52.37
CA LYS A 5 -61.26 -16.31 -51.59
C LYS A 5 -59.90 -17.02 -51.54
N MET A 6 -59.67 -17.65 -50.39
CA MET A 6 -58.55 -18.53 -50.02
C MET A 6 -58.50 -19.82 -50.85
N SER A 7 -57.30 -20.36 -51.07
CA SER A 7 -56.99 -21.79 -50.84
C SER A 7 -55.47 -22.09 -50.93
N VAL A 8 -54.94 -22.69 -49.85
CA VAL A 8 -54.04 -23.87 -49.77
C VAL A 8 -52.79 -23.90 -50.69
N ASN A 9 -51.56 -23.70 -50.17
CA ASN A 9 -50.61 -24.62 -49.49
C ASN A 9 -49.77 -25.54 -50.41
N VAL A 10 -48.56 -25.88 -49.92
CA VAL A 10 -47.58 -26.91 -50.40
C VAL A 10 -46.46 -26.38 -51.31
N VAL A 11 -45.31 -25.91 -50.77
CA VAL A 11 -44.09 -26.68 -50.37
C VAL A 11 -43.23 -27.08 -51.59
N LYS A 12 -41.98 -26.63 -51.77
CA LYS A 12 -40.68 -27.16 -51.25
C LYS A 12 -39.58 -26.41 -52.07
N ALA A 13 -38.30 -26.25 -51.70
CA ALA A 13 -37.46 -26.85 -50.68
C ALA A 13 -36.24 -25.94 -50.48
N SER A 14 -35.96 -25.52 -49.24
CA SER A 14 -34.66 -24.99 -48.84
C SER A 14 -33.74 -26.15 -48.44
N LYS A 15 -32.54 -26.17 -49.02
CA LYS A 15 -31.53 -27.23 -48.87
C LYS A 15 -30.90 -27.11 -47.48
N LYS A 16 -31.00 -28.20 -46.74
CA LYS A 16 -30.68 -28.37 -45.32
C LYS A 16 -29.24 -28.87 -45.16
N SER A 17 -28.35 -28.13 -44.52
CA SER A 17 -27.13 -28.69 -43.93
C SER A 17 -27.36 -28.91 -42.44
N ARG A 18 -27.66 -30.16 -42.06
CA ARG A 18 -27.65 -30.62 -40.68
C ARG A 18 -26.23 -31.09 -40.35
N LEU A 19 -25.48 -30.30 -39.60
CA LEU A 19 -24.33 -30.80 -38.83
C LEU A 19 -24.82 -31.09 -37.41
N SER A 20 -24.96 -32.38 -37.10
CA SER A 20 -25.25 -32.89 -35.77
C SER A 20 -23.99 -32.70 -34.92
N VAL A 21 -23.95 -31.63 -34.15
CA VAL A 21 -22.90 -31.38 -33.15
C VAL A 21 -23.17 -32.35 -32.01
N SER A 22 -22.37 -33.42 -31.93
CA SER A 22 -22.41 -34.36 -30.82
C SER A 22 -22.18 -33.61 -29.50
N SER A 23 -22.90 -33.99 -28.45
CA SER A 23 -22.93 -33.31 -27.15
C SER A 23 -21.60 -33.35 -26.35
N LEU A 24 -20.52 -33.80 -26.98
CA LEU A 24 -19.19 -33.96 -26.40
C LEU A 24 -18.38 -32.66 -26.46
N LEU A 25 -18.52 -31.88 -27.53
CA LEU A 25 -17.76 -30.64 -27.73
C LEU A 25 -17.97 -29.57 -26.64
N PRO A 26 -19.21 -29.24 -26.22
CA PRO A 26 -19.40 -28.25 -25.16
C PRO A 26 -18.89 -28.75 -23.80
N ARG A 27 -18.92 -30.06 -23.57
CA ARG A 27 -18.42 -30.65 -22.31
C ARG A 27 -16.90 -30.56 -22.22
N ILE A 28 -16.19 -30.86 -23.31
CA ILE A 28 -14.72 -30.75 -23.37
C ILE A 28 -14.27 -29.30 -23.10
N ALA A 29 -14.98 -28.31 -23.66
CA ALA A 29 -14.69 -26.90 -23.41
C ALA A 29 -14.83 -26.53 -21.92
N ILE A 30 -15.92 -26.96 -21.27
CA ILE A 30 -16.16 -26.69 -19.83
C ILE A 30 -15.08 -27.36 -18.96
N TYR A 31 -14.73 -28.61 -19.24
CA TYR A 31 -13.67 -29.29 -18.48
C TYR A 31 -12.29 -28.66 -18.68
N SER A 32 -11.98 -28.19 -19.89
CA SER A 32 -10.70 -27.52 -20.16
C SER A 32 -10.53 -26.21 -19.38
N ALA A 33 -11.59 -25.43 -19.22
CA ALA A 33 -11.57 -24.18 -18.47
C ALA A 33 -11.42 -24.41 -16.96
N LEU A 34 -12.10 -25.43 -16.42
CA LEU A 34 -11.97 -25.81 -15.00
C LEU A 34 -10.56 -26.31 -14.68
N VAL A 35 -9.99 -27.16 -15.53
CA VAL A 35 -8.61 -27.66 -15.33
C VAL A 35 -7.60 -26.53 -15.42
N ALA A 36 -7.75 -25.60 -16.38
CA ALA A 36 -6.85 -24.45 -16.49
C ALA A 36 -6.93 -23.52 -15.25
N GLY A 37 -8.12 -23.30 -14.68
CA GLY A 37 -8.29 -22.50 -13.46
C GLY A 37 -7.71 -23.16 -12.20
N ILE A 38 -7.82 -24.49 -12.09
CA ILE A 38 -7.20 -25.26 -10.98
C ILE A 38 -5.67 -25.24 -11.13
N MET A 39 -5.15 -25.45 -12.34
CA MET A 39 -3.71 -25.35 -12.58
C MET A 39 -3.19 -23.93 -12.29
N ALA A 40 -3.93 -22.88 -12.67
CA ALA A 40 -3.58 -21.48 -12.37
C ALA A 40 -3.49 -21.17 -10.86
N SER A 41 -4.32 -21.83 -10.03
CA SER A 41 -4.32 -21.65 -8.58
C SER A 41 -3.28 -22.51 -7.84
N CYS A 42 -2.64 -23.46 -8.52
CA CYS A 42 -1.56 -24.29 -7.99
C CYS A 42 -0.16 -23.92 -8.53
N TYR A 43 -0.05 -22.96 -9.45
CA TYR A 43 1.25 -22.34 -9.73
C TYR A 43 1.60 -21.42 -8.57
N ASP A 44 2.26 -21.97 -7.56
CA ASP A 44 3.22 -21.20 -6.78
C ASP A 44 4.20 -20.59 -7.79
N PHE A 45 4.01 -19.31 -8.11
CA PHE A 45 5.02 -18.54 -8.82
C PHE A 45 6.22 -18.44 -7.88
N LYS A 46 7.07 -19.46 -7.89
CA LYS A 46 8.39 -19.41 -7.30
C LYS A 46 9.11 -18.29 -8.03
N LEU A 47 9.11 -17.09 -7.44
CA LEU A 47 10.13 -16.09 -7.75
C LEU A 47 11.45 -16.83 -7.58
N ASN A 48 12.14 -17.08 -8.69
CA ASN A 48 13.54 -17.46 -8.64
C ASN A 48 14.23 -16.41 -7.76
N THR A 49 14.67 -16.82 -6.58
CA THR A 49 15.63 -16.08 -5.79
C THR A 49 16.92 -16.06 -6.60
N ILE A 50 17.06 -15.03 -7.44
CA ILE A 50 18.33 -14.68 -8.05
C ILE A 50 19.18 -14.14 -6.91
N ALA A 51 19.90 -15.03 -6.24
CA ALA A 51 20.93 -14.67 -5.29
C ALA A 51 22.13 -14.13 -6.07
N LEU A 52 22.12 -12.82 -6.34
CA LEU A 52 23.30 -12.08 -6.79
C LEU A 52 24.21 -11.82 -5.57
N PRO A 53 25.46 -12.31 -5.55
CA PRO A 53 26.43 -11.89 -4.57
C PRO A 53 27.03 -10.57 -5.05
N SER A 54 26.47 -9.46 -4.60
CA SER A 54 27.16 -8.19 -4.68
C SER A 54 26.62 -7.30 -3.58
N SER A 55 27.52 -6.80 -2.73
CA SER A 55 27.25 -5.66 -1.85
C SER A 55 26.32 -4.67 -2.56
N PRO A 56 25.18 -4.29 -1.95
CA PRO A 56 24.20 -3.46 -2.62
C PRO A 56 24.91 -2.22 -3.20
N PRO A 57 24.81 -1.92 -4.50
CA PRO A 57 25.24 -0.62 -5.00
C PRO A 57 24.54 0.45 -4.17
N ARG A 58 25.20 1.59 -3.89
CA ARG A 58 24.67 2.65 -3.00
C ARG A 58 23.23 3.09 -3.30
N GLY A 59 22.71 2.83 -4.51
CA GLY A 59 21.29 3.06 -4.83
C GLY A 59 20.29 2.11 -4.15
N GLN A 60 20.70 0.91 -3.70
CA GLN A 60 19.83 -0.06 -3.03
C GLN A 60 19.68 0.22 -1.53
N THR A 61 20.64 0.92 -0.91
CA THR A 61 20.63 1.23 0.52
C THR A 61 19.59 2.30 0.86
N PHE A 62 19.54 3.42 0.12
CA PHE A 62 18.49 4.45 0.29
C PHE A 62 17.08 3.88 0.07
N LEU A 63 16.94 2.97 -0.90
CA LEU A 63 15.67 2.32 -1.19
C LEU A 63 15.19 1.46 -0.02
N GLU A 64 16.10 0.78 0.69
CA GLU A 64 15.77 0.00 1.88
C GLU A 64 15.10 0.88 2.94
N GLY A 65 15.76 1.99 3.33
CA GLY A 65 15.24 2.94 4.32
C GLY A 65 13.84 3.43 3.98
N ARG A 66 13.63 3.88 2.73
CA ARG A 66 12.33 4.36 2.24
C ARG A 66 11.25 3.25 2.25
N GLN A 67 11.57 2.05 1.74
CA GLN A 67 10.62 0.95 1.66
C GLN A 67 10.20 0.43 3.04
N TYR A 68 11.14 0.38 3.97
CA TYR A 68 10.87 0.00 5.36
C TYR A 68 9.92 0.99 6.03
N ILE A 69 10.20 2.29 5.94
CA ILE A 69 9.34 3.34 6.50
C ILE A 69 7.96 3.34 5.83
N THR A 70 7.89 3.10 4.52
CA THR A 70 6.61 2.92 3.80
C THR A 70 5.80 1.77 4.40
N SER A 71 6.46 0.65 4.67
CA SER A 71 5.83 -0.53 5.25
C SER A 71 5.36 -0.28 6.69
N ILE A 72 6.18 0.39 7.51
CA ILE A 72 5.83 0.80 8.86
C ILE A 72 4.62 1.74 8.85
N ASN A 73 4.58 2.75 7.98
CA ASN A 73 3.44 3.66 7.87
C ASN A 73 2.14 2.93 7.50
N ARG A 74 2.20 2.01 6.53
CA ARG A 74 1.03 1.17 6.17
C ARG A 74 0.60 0.27 7.33
N GLY A 75 1.57 -0.33 8.02
CA GLY A 75 1.31 -1.13 9.22
C GLY A 75 0.62 -0.30 10.31
N GLN A 76 1.06 0.93 10.55
CA GLN A 76 0.44 1.85 11.51
C GLN A 76 -1.00 2.21 11.12
N GLN A 77 -1.26 2.47 9.83
CA GLN A 77 -2.63 2.72 9.35
C GLN A 77 -3.55 1.51 9.56
N ALA A 78 -3.06 0.30 9.24
CA ALA A 78 -3.81 -0.93 9.46
C ALA A 78 -4.05 -1.20 10.96
N TYR A 79 -3.01 -1.04 11.78
CA TYR A 79 -3.09 -1.22 13.22
C TYR A 79 -4.07 -0.22 13.85
N TYR A 80 -4.07 1.05 13.42
CA TYR A 80 -5.04 2.04 13.88
C TYR A 80 -6.47 1.68 13.46
N ALA A 81 -6.66 1.16 12.24
CA ALA A 81 -7.98 0.73 11.78
C ALA A 81 -8.53 -0.46 12.59
N GLU A 82 -7.65 -1.33 13.10
CA GLU A 82 -8.02 -2.50 13.90
C GLU A 82 -8.21 -2.18 15.38
N TYR A 83 -7.32 -1.39 15.97
CA TYR A 83 -7.23 -1.18 17.42
C TYR A 83 -7.63 0.23 17.88
N GLY A 84 -7.87 1.16 16.96
CA GLY A 84 -8.25 2.55 17.26
C GLY A 84 -7.13 3.39 17.89
N GLN A 85 -5.89 2.91 17.86
CA GLN A 85 -4.70 3.59 18.37
C GLN A 85 -3.49 3.17 17.55
N PHE A 86 -2.41 3.96 17.56
CA PHE A 86 -1.17 3.58 16.93
C PHE A 86 -0.37 2.56 17.76
N SER A 87 0.50 1.80 17.09
CA SER A 87 1.45 0.92 17.76
C SER A 87 2.69 1.69 18.20
N ASP A 88 3.22 1.33 19.37
CA ASP A 88 4.49 1.80 19.92
C ASP A 88 5.69 0.93 19.51
N SER A 89 5.47 -0.22 18.86
CA SER A 89 6.54 -1.14 18.46
C SER A 89 6.37 -1.68 17.05
N ILE A 90 7.50 -1.89 16.36
CA ILE A 90 7.51 -2.43 14.99
C ILE A 90 7.06 -3.89 15.00
N ALA A 91 7.39 -4.64 16.04
CA ALA A 91 6.98 -6.04 16.20
C ALA A 91 5.46 -6.22 16.25
N LYS A 92 4.74 -5.35 16.97
CA LYS A 92 3.27 -5.39 17.08
C LYS A 92 2.56 -5.13 15.75
N LEU A 93 3.22 -4.49 14.78
CA LEU A 93 2.66 -4.27 13.45
C LEU A 93 2.57 -5.56 12.61
N GLY A 94 3.18 -6.67 13.05
CA GLY A 94 3.08 -7.96 12.35
C GLY A 94 3.75 -8.01 10.98
N LEU A 95 4.64 -7.06 10.67
CA LEU A 95 5.25 -6.90 9.34
C LEU A 95 6.44 -7.83 9.08
N GLY A 96 6.93 -8.56 10.09
CA GLY A 96 8.14 -9.39 9.98
C GLY A 96 9.44 -8.60 9.78
N LEU A 97 9.41 -7.30 10.04
CA LEU A 97 10.54 -6.39 9.89
C LEU A 97 11.42 -6.40 11.15
N LYS A 98 12.74 -6.45 10.95
CA LYS A 98 13.73 -6.25 12.01
C LYS A 98 13.92 -4.76 12.29
N GLU A 99 14.02 -4.37 13.55
CA GLU A 99 14.29 -2.98 13.96
C GLU A 99 15.70 -2.51 13.59
N GLN A 100 16.62 -3.44 13.32
CA GLN A 100 17.98 -3.14 12.92
C GLN A 100 18.36 -3.98 11.71
N THR A 101 18.92 -3.31 10.71
CA THR A 101 19.55 -3.93 9.55
C THR A 101 21.01 -3.48 9.48
N LYS A 102 21.74 -3.98 8.48
CA LYS A 102 23.12 -3.56 8.25
C LYS A 102 23.22 -2.05 8.01
N ASN A 103 22.22 -1.47 7.33
CA ASN A 103 22.28 -0.10 6.84
C ASN A 103 21.50 0.88 7.71
N TYR A 104 20.44 0.43 8.39
CA TYR A 104 19.55 1.30 9.14
C TYR A 104 19.13 0.73 10.49
N ASN A 105 18.91 1.63 11.45
CA ASN A 105 18.18 1.42 12.68
C ASN A 105 16.81 2.09 12.56
N TYR A 106 15.76 1.31 12.79
CA TYR A 106 14.38 1.71 12.69
C TYR A 106 13.76 1.80 14.08
N THR A 107 13.11 2.92 14.37
CA THR A 107 12.44 3.11 15.67
C THR A 107 11.11 3.81 15.49
N ILE A 108 10.16 3.54 16.39
CA ILE A 108 8.95 4.36 16.54
C ILE A 108 9.24 5.34 17.66
N VAL A 109 9.43 6.61 17.30
CA VAL A 109 9.90 7.66 18.23
C VAL A 109 8.77 8.37 18.95
N SER A 110 7.54 8.29 18.44
CA SER A 110 6.41 9.01 19.01
C SER A 110 5.11 8.33 18.61
N SER A 111 4.51 7.58 19.53
CA SER A 111 3.06 7.35 19.57
C SER A 111 2.49 8.39 20.55
N MET A 112 2.51 9.66 20.15
CA MET A 112 2.04 10.72 21.04
C MET A 112 0.56 10.99 20.79
N GLY A 113 -0.15 11.10 21.90
CA GLY A 113 -1.48 11.70 21.96
C GLY A 113 -1.47 13.17 21.50
N PRO A 114 -2.50 13.95 21.83
CA PRO A 114 -2.89 15.12 21.08
C PRO A 114 -1.74 16.09 20.64
N VAL A 115 -1.49 16.19 19.33
CA VAL A 115 -0.45 17.06 18.71
C VAL A 115 -0.71 18.55 18.97
N GLN A 116 0.22 19.23 19.64
CA GLN A 116 0.18 20.69 19.83
C GLN A 116 0.54 21.42 18.52
N THR A 117 -0.45 22.03 17.87
CA THR A 117 -0.18 22.94 16.75
C THR A 117 0.37 24.27 17.29
N ARG A 118 1.57 24.69 16.84
CA ARG A 118 2.32 25.87 17.33
C ARG A 118 1.57 27.23 17.31
N HIS A 119 0.35 27.33 16.79
CA HIS A 119 -0.37 28.60 16.65
C HIS A 119 -1.88 28.60 16.94
N ASN A 120 -2.46 27.55 17.51
CA ASN A 120 -3.92 27.55 17.73
C ASN A 120 -4.32 27.74 19.18
N HIS A 121 -5.07 28.82 19.43
CA HIS A 121 -6.08 28.94 20.48
C HIS A 121 -7.31 28.02 20.19
N ARG A 122 -7.10 26.85 19.58
CA ARG A 122 -8.14 25.83 19.33
C ARG A 122 -7.66 24.51 19.92
N GLU A 123 -8.63 23.81 20.51
CA GLU A 123 -8.51 22.66 21.41
C GLU A 123 -7.25 21.77 21.26
N PRO A 124 -6.67 21.32 22.38
CA PRO A 124 -5.61 20.32 22.39
C PRO A 124 -6.13 18.99 21.80
N ALA A 125 -5.81 18.86 20.51
CA ALA A 125 -5.85 17.79 19.52
C ALA A 125 -6.99 16.75 19.43
N GLN A 126 -7.55 16.77 18.21
CA GLN A 126 -8.25 15.68 17.55
C GLN A 126 -7.29 14.76 16.76
N PHE A 127 -5.97 14.83 17.04
CA PHE A 127 -4.94 14.21 16.22
C PHE A 127 -4.00 13.37 17.07
N GLU A 128 -4.05 12.05 16.87
CA GLU A 128 -2.99 11.13 17.27
C GLU A 128 -1.98 11.01 16.14
N SER A 129 -0.72 10.72 16.48
CA SER A 129 0.30 10.47 15.46
C SER A 129 1.24 9.34 15.84
N ALA A 130 1.67 8.60 14.82
CA ALA A 130 2.79 7.68 14.88
C ALA A 130 3.95 8.21 14.04
N ILE A 131 5.10 8.38 14.66
CA ILE A 131 6.33 8.79 13.98
C ILE A 131 7.33 7.65 14.03
N ALA A 132 7.77 7.22 12.86
CA ALA A 132 8.83 6.23 12.68
C ALA A 132 10.07 6.91 12.08
N SER A 133 11.26 6.49 12.48
CA SER A 133 12.52 6.98 11.94
C SER A 133 13.38 5.82 11.44
N ALA A 134 14.12 6.06 10.36
CA ALA A 134 15.19 5.22 9.85
C ALA A 134 16.48 6.01 9.90
N LYS A 135 17.38 5.61 10.80
CA LYS A 135 18.69 6.22 11.00
C LYS A 135 19.77 5.33 10.39
N PRO A 136 20.67 5.85 9.54
CA PRO A 136 21.81 5.09 9.07
C PRO A 136 22.65 4.50 10.22
N THR A 137 23.04 3.23 10.12
CA THR A 137 23.84 2.52 11.14
C THR A 137 25.32 2.88 11.06
N ASP A 138 25.84 3.12 9.85
CA ASP A 138 27.26 3.39 9.60
C ASP A 138 27.61 4.89 9.62
N ARG A 139 28.92 5.18 9.73
CA ARG A 139 29.49 6.52 9.50
C ARG A 139 29.52 6.93 8.02
N ASN A 140 29.11 6.04 7.12
CA ASN A 140 28.96 6.40 5.72
C ASN A 140 27.76 7.33 5.57
N PRO A 141 27.92 8.42 4.83
CA PRO A 141 26.84 9.37 4.69
C PRO A 141 25.71 8.73 3.88
N GLU A 142 24.56 8.53 4.53
CA GLU A 142 23.32 8.00 3.95
C GLU A 142 22.16 8.89 4.46
N ARG A 143 21.06 8.95 3.70
CA ARG A 143 19.90 9.76 4.06
C ARG A 143 19.10 9.07 5.15
N SER A 144 18.62 9.86 6.11
CA SER A 144 17.64 9.41 7.07
C SER A 144 16.22 9.61 6.54
N TYR A 145 15.30 8.80 7.05
CA TYR A 145 13.89 8.87 6.69
C TYR A 145 13.03 8.98 7.94
N THR A 146 12.03 9.86 7.90
CA THR A 146 11.03 9.99 8.96
C THR A 146 9.66 9.76 8.35
N GLY A 147 8.99 8.68 8.75
CA GLY A 147 7.61 8.41 8.44
C GLY A 147 6.70 9.01 9.49
N ALA A 148 5.61 9.65 9.06
CA ALA A 148 4.56 10.11 9.94
C ALA A 148 3.22 9.59 9.47
N VAL A 149 2.40 9.14 10.41
CA VAL A 149 0.99 8.81 10.22
C VAL A 149 0.17 9.61 11.22
N PHE A 150 -0.85 10.30 10.73
CA PHE A 150 -1.79 11.07 11.55
C PHE A 150 -3.17 10.47 11.44
N ALA A 151 -3.83 10.29 12.59
CA ALA A 151 -5.25 10.03 12.66
C ALA A 151 -5.98 11.37 12.83
N TYR A 152 -7.04 11.60 12.07
CA TYR A 152 -7.77 12.86 12.11
C TYR A 152 -9.24 12.68 11.78
N LYS A 153 -10.05 13.62 12.29
CA LYS A 153 -11.48 13.71 12.03
C LYS A 153 -11.74 14.87 11.08
N GLU A 154 -12.43 14.61 9.99
CA GLU A 154 -12.86 15.67 9.07
C GLU A 154 -14.02 16.46 9.69
N LYS A 155 -14.05 17.78 9.46
CA LYS A 155 -15.09 18.65 10.03
C LYS A 155 -16.48 18.17 9.63
N GLY A 156 -17.32 17.88 10.62
CA GLY A 156 -18.70 17.41 10.40
C GLY A 156 -18.83 15.90 10.11
N SER A 157 -17.72 15.16 10.03
CA SER A 157 -17.73 13.70 9.95
C SER A 157 -17.46 13.10 11.33
N ASN A 158 -18.06 11.95 11.65
CA ASN A 158 -17.69 11.13 12.81
C ASN A 158 -16.60 10.08 12.51
N LEU A 159 -16.19 9.98 11.25
CA LEU A 159 -15.20 9.02 10.79
C LEU A 159 -13.77 9.54 11.05
N ILE A 160 -12.97 8.73 11.73
CA ILE A 160 -11.53 8.93 11.84
C ILE A 160 -10.88 8.41 10.55
N LYS A 161 -10.03 9.23 9.94
CA LYS A 161 -9.22 8.89 8.76
C LYS A 161 -7.75 8.94 9.15
N THR A 162 -6.92 8.21 8.41
CA THR A 162 -5.46 8.27 8.56
C THR A 162 -4.79 8.81 7.30
N ILE A 163 -3.77 9.64 7.46
CA ILE A 163 -2.91 10.12 6.37
C ILE A 163 -1.45 9.88 6.73
N SER A 164 -0.61 9.55 5.74
CA SER A 164 0.81 9.27 5.94
C SER A 164 1.70 10.02 4.97
N ALA A 165 2.91 10.37 5.40
CA ALA A 165 3.97 10.89 4.54
C ALA A 165 5.34 10.40 5.01
N ILE A 166 6.32 10.54 4.13
CA ILE A 166 7.73 10.28 4.43
C ILE A 166 8.51 11.54 4.15
N CYS A 167 9.36 11.94 5.09
CA CYS A 167 10.32 13.02 4.94
C CYS A 167 11.72 12.42 4.84
N GLU A 168 12.43 12.73 3.78
CA GLU A 168 13.82 12.32 3.54
C GLU A 168 14.77 13.46 3.92
N SER A 169 15.90 13.17 4.55
CA SER A 169 16.91 14.19 4.83
C SER A 169 17.58 14.70 3.55
N ASP A 170 17.71 16.01 3.41
CA ASP A 170 18.37 16.63 2.25
C ASP A 170 19.89 16.38 2.25
N ARG A 171 20.44 16.08 3.43
CA ARG A 171 21.87 15.77 3.63
C ARG A 171 22.04 14.29 3.92
N GLU A 172 23.15 13.75 3.43
CA GLU A 172 23.58 12.38 3.70
C GLU A 172 24.22 12.23 5.09
N ASN A 173 24.11 13.21 5.99
CA ASN A 173 24.66 13.08 7.35
C ASN A 173 23.56 12.58 8.31
N GLY A 174 23.61 11.30 8.68
CA GLY A 174 22.62 10.57 9.48
C GLY A 174 22.34 11.11 10.90
N THR A 175 22.98 12.21 11.30
CA THR A 175 22.70 12.96 12.53
C THR A 175 21.48 13.89 12.43
N TYR A 176 20.97 14.18 11.23
CA TYR A 176 19.73 14.97 11.10
C TYR A 176 18.46 14.22 11.53
N ALA A 177 18.52 12.90 11.73
CA ALA A 177 17.44 12.15 12.34
C ALA A 177 17.20 12.52 13.82
N GLU A 178 18.16 13.18 14.48
CA GLU A 178 18.14 13.38 15.94
C GLU A 178 17.70 14.79 16.37
N THR A 179 17.63 15.78 15.47
CA THR A 179 17.20 17.13 15.84
C THR A 179 15.72 17.38 15.52
N TRP A 180 14.87 16.74 16.31
CA TRP A 180 13.79 17.36 17.10
C TRP A 180 12.70 18.23 16.46
N ASN A 181 12.23 17.93 15.25
CA ASN A 181 10.92 18.40 14.82
C ASN A 181 10.19 17.33 14.00
N PRO A 182 9.21 16.60 14.55
CA PRO A 182 8.42 15.67 13.75
C PRO A 182 7.67 16.42 12.64
N PRO A 183 7.29 15.72 11.55
CA PRO A 183 6.35 16.26 10.58
C PRO A 183 5.11 16.79 11.30
N THR A 184 4.51 17.86 10.79
CA THR A 184 3.29 18.43 11.36
C THR A 184 2.11 18.20 10.45
N PHE A 185 0.90 18.23 11.01
CA PHE A 185 -0.34 18.13 10.25
C PHE A 185 -1.21 19.34 10.56
N ASP A 186 -1.68 20.03 9.54
CA ASP A 186 -2.51 21.25 9.69
C ASP A 186 -4.02 20.98 9.58
N GLY A 187 -4.43 19.71 9.53
CA GLY A 187 -5.80 19.29 9.29
C GLY A 187 -6.09 18.95 7.82
N LYS A 188 -5.18 19.26 6.90
CA LYS A 188 -5.33 18.99 5.46
C LYS A 188 -4.12 18.27 4.87
N GLU A 189 -2.92 18.73 5.20
CA GLU A 189 -1.67 18.19 4.65
C GLU A 189 -0.61 18.00 5.72
N ILE A 190 0.26 17.01 5.49
CA ILE A 190 1.46 16.80 6.31
C ILE A 190 2.55 17.74 5.81
N LYS A 191 3.32 18.35 6.71
CA LYS A 191 4.43 19.24 6.40
C LYS A 191 5.73 18.69 6.97
N CYS A 192 6.69 18.44 6.07
CA CYS A 192 8.06 18.15 6.43
C CYS A 192 8.78 19.43 6.86
N GLN A 193 9.78 19.30 7.71
CA GLN A 193 10.53 20.44 8.25
C GLN A 193 11.63 20.90 7.28
N PRO A 194 12.16 22.12 7.42
CA PRO A 194 13.30 22.57 6.64
C PRO A 194 14.50 21.62 6.78
N GLY A 195 15.19 21.34 5.66
CA GLY A 195 16.27 20.35 5.61
C GLY A 195 15.80 18.92 5.36
N THR A 196 14.50 18.73 5.12
CA THR A 196 13.92 17.47 4.64
C THR A 196 12.98 17.69 3.46
N THR A 197 12.98 16.73 2.54
CA THR A 197 12.12 16.72 1.37
C THR A 197 11.00 15.69 1.55
N MET A 198 9.76 16.09 1.27
CA MET A 198 8.63 15.17 1.30
C MET A 198 8.67 14.21 0.13
N LEU A 199 8.62 12.91 0.43
CA LEU A 199 8.43 11.84 -0.53
C LEU A 199 6.95 11.44 -0.54
N ARG A 200 6.33 11.56 -1.71
CA ARG A 200 5.00 11.01 -1.98
C ARG A 200 5.06 9.53 -2.34
#